data_AF-A0A2I1GYP5-F1
#
_entry.id   AF-A0A2I1GYP5-F1
#
_cell.length_a   1.000
_cell.length_b   1.000
_cell.length_c   1.000
_cell.angle_alpha   90.00
_cell.angle_beta   90.00
_cell.angle_gamma   90.00
#
_symmetry.space_group_name_H-M   'P 1'
#
loop_
_entity.id
_entity.type
_entity.pdbx_description
1 polymer ?
#
loop_
_entity_poly.entity_id
_entity_poly.type
_entity_poly.pdbx_seq_one_letter_code
_entity_poly.pdbx_strand_id
1 'polypeptide(L)'
;MKRRRNEEKNEGKKWENERYIYTGEADLCKKSGEDIFGVLITSAEFLLEKLFNYVQDHLIKKQTIWIKQNFAYVFYTTFKLENCEKLQDYCMECMSEDSQLFTSKNFPSLEEDILYNLLKRDDLQIEEIVAWDFLINWGIEQISGLGSDRTEWSEDDYEALKGTISQFIPLIRFMDISPADFYDKVRPYKAAIPLHIYEELEEFYYKKTLSKTEILPPRIGKLKIESNLINSKLANIIASWIDKKDLNNITSRNVSELNMNPIPEEIEVFKVTCVKKK
;
A
#
# COMPACT_ATOMS: atom_id res chain seq x y z
N MET A 1 37.59 -14.27 -3.35
CA MET A 1 36.83 -15.21 -2.50
C MET A 1 35.34 -14.86 -2.35
N LYS A 2 34.92 -13.58 -2.23
CA LYS A 2 33.49 -13.22 -2.18
C LYS A 2 32.72 -13.46 -3.49
N ARG A 3 33.32 -13.23 -4.67
CA ARG A 3 32.70 -13.50 -5.99
C ARG A 3 32.33 -14.98 -6.21
N ARG A 4 33.28 -15.90 -6.00
CA ARG A 4 33.02 -17.36 -6.11
C ARG A 4 31.92 -17.87 -5.17
N ARG A 5 31.83 -17.31 -3.96
CA ARG A 5 30.81 -17.69 -2.97
C ARG A 5 29.40 -17.21 -3.33
N ASN A 6 29.29 -16.14 -4.13
CA ASN A 6 28.02 -15.67 -4.68
C ASN A 6 27.63 -16.46 -5.95
N GLU A 7 28.60 -16.88 -6.77
CA GLU A 7 28.36 -17.75 -7.93
C GLU A 7 27.86 -19.14 -7.51
N GLU A 8 28.49 -19.77 -6.52
CA GLU A 8 28.04 -21.07 -5.96
C GLU A 8 26.64 -20.99 -5.32
N LYS A 9 26.30 -19.85 -4.69
CA LYS A 9 24.96 -19.62 -4.14
C LYS A 9 23.90 -19.44 -5.23
N ASN A 10 24.23 -18.75 -6.32
CA ASN A 10 23.31 -18.59 -7.45
C ASN A 10 23.09 -19.91 -8.20
N GLU A 11 24.11 -20.77 -8.31
CA GLU A 11 23.96 -22.13 -8.87
C GLU A 11 23.02 -22.99 -8.03
N GLY A 12 23.12 -22.92 -6.69
CA GLY A 12 22.23 -23.66 -5.78
C GLY A 12 20.74 -23.25 -5.87
N LYS A 13 20.46 -21.97 -6.20
CA LYS A 13 19.10 -21.46 -6.44
C LYS A 13 18.54 -21.97 -7.77
N LYS A 14 19.38 -22.00 -8.81
CA LYS A 14 19.03 -22.47 -10.17
C LYS A 14 18.75 -23.97 -10.23
N TRP A 15 19.53 -24.77 -9.48
CA TRP A 15 19.40 -26.24 -9.42
C TRP A 15 17.98 -26.72 -9.07
N GLU A 16 17.27 -26.05 -8.17
CA GLU A 16 15.96 -26.55 -7.73
C GLU A 16 14.92 -26.48 -8.86
N ASN A 17 14.93 -25.42 -9.66
CA ASN A 17 14.04 -25.29 -10.81
C ASN A 17 14.42 -26.27 -11.91
N GLU A 18 15.72 -26.45 -12.16
CA GLU A 18 16.19 -27.46 -13.12
C GLU A 18 15.70 -28.85 -12.70
N ARG A 19 15.87 -29.22 -11.41
CA ARG A 19 15.34 -30.47 -10.87
C ARG A 19 13.81 -30.56 -11.01
N TYR A 20 13.07 -29.49 -10.72
CA TYR A 20 11.63 -29.47 -10.87
C TYR A 20 11.18 -29.71 -12.33
N ILE A 21 11.89 -29.12 -13.30
CA ILE A 21 11.61 -29.34 -14.73
C ILE A 21 11.77 -30.82 -15.11
N TYR A 22 12.79 -31.51 -14.56
CA TYR A 22 13.04 -32.93 -14.88
C TYR A 22 12.18 -33.92 -14.08
N THR A 23 11.78 -33.57 -12.84
CA THR A 23 11.16 -34.51 -11.90
C THR A 23 9.73 -34.17 -11.51
N GLY A 24 9.30 -32.93 -11.69
CA GLY A 24 8.03 -32.40 -11.18
C GLY A 24 8.01 -32.19 -9.66
N GLU A 25 9.14 -32.40 -8.97
CA GLU A 25 9.25 -32.33 -7.51
C GLU A 25 10.19 -31.18 -7.08
N ALA A 26 9.84 -30.50 -6.00
CA ALA A 26 10.68 -29.47 -5.37
C ALA A 26 10.70 -29.67 -3.84
N ASP A 27 11.89 -29.72 -3.25
CA ASP A 27 12.06 -29.84 -1.80
C ASP A 27 12.52 -28.51 -1.19
N LEU A 28 11.57 -27.82 -0.55
CA LEU A 28 11.80 -26.53 0.12
C LEU A 28 12.02 -26.67 1.63
N CYS A 29 11.82 -27.85 2.22
CA CYS A 29 11.70 -28.02 3.67
C CYS A 29 12.98 -27.67 4.45
N LYS A 30 14.14 -27.78 3.81
CA LYS A 30 15.46 -27.55 4.43
C LYS A 30 16.16 -26.28 3.90
N LYS A 31 15.48 -25.50 3.06
CA LYS A 31 16.05 -24.30 2.43
C LYS A 31 15.83 -23.07 3.31
N SER A 32 16.75 -22.12 3.23
CA SER A 32 16.59 -20.83 3.92
C SER A 32 15.49 -19.99 3.25
N GLY A 33 14.93 -19.01 3.94
CA GLY A 33 13.98 -18.07 3.34
C GLY A 33 14.54 -17.36 2.11
N GLU A 34 15.83 -17.02 2.12
CA GLU A 34 16.53 -16.42 0.98
C GLU A 34 16.59 -17.36 -0.23
N ASP A 35 16.86 -18.65 0.00
CA ASP A 35 16.92 -19.65 -1.06
C ASP A 35 15.53 -19.92 -1.65
N ILE A 36 14.51 -20.03 -0.79
CA ILE A 36 13.12 -20.22 -1.22
C ILE A 36 12.64 -19.01 -2.02
N PHE A 37 12.99 -17.80 -1.60
CA PHE A 37 12.67 -16.59 -2.36
C PHE A 37 13.43 -16.53 -3.70
N GLY A 38 14.67 -17.02 -3.74
CA GLY A 38 15.40 -17.21 -5.00
C GLY A 38 14.69 -18.17 -5.96
N VAL A 39 14.14 -19.27 -5.44
CA VAL A 39 13.30 -20.20 -6.22
C VAL A 39 12.05 -19.51 -6.74
N LEU A 40 11.39 -18.65 -5.95
CA LEU A 40 10.23 -17.86 -6.40
C LEU A 40 10.59 -17.02 -7.64
N ILE A 41 11.62 -16.19 -7.54
CA ILE A 41 12.06 -15.29 -8.62
C ILE A 41 12.37 -16.08 -9.89
N THR A 42 13.20 -17.11 -9.77
CA THR A 42 13.59 -17.92 -10.92
C THR A 42 12.41 -18.72 -11.47
N SER A 43 11.46 -19.19 -10.65
CA SER A 43 10.26 -19.87 -11.14
C SER A 43 9.34 -18.95 -11.96
N ALA A 44 9.31 -17.64 -11.66
CA ALA A 44 8.68 -16.65 -12.52
C ALA A 44 9.45 -16.47 -13.84
N GLU A 45 10.78 -16.36 -13.81
CA GLU A 45 11.62 -16.25 -15.02
C GLU A 45 11.45 -17.44 -15.97
N PHE A 46 11.32 -18.65 -15.43
CA PHE A 46 11.10 -19.89 -16.20
C PHE A 46 9.62 -20.17 -16.50
N LEU A 47 8.69 -19.28 -16.12
CA LEU A 47 7.24 -19.45 -16.31
C LEU A 47 6.69 -20.77 -15.72
N LEU A 48 7.24 -21.20 -14.58
CA LEU A 48 6.85 -22.41 -13.88
C LEU A 48 5.68 -22.12 -12.92
N GLU A 49 4.50 -21.78 -13.48
CA GLU A 49 3.34 -21.28 -12.73
C GLU A 49 2.95 -22.13 -11.50
N LYS A 50 2.99 -23.47 -11.63
CA LYS A 50 2.65 -24.38 -10.52
C LYS A 50 3.64 -24.28 -9.38
N LEU A 51 4.94 -24.25 -9.69
CA LEU A 51 5.98 -24.10 -8.69
C LEU A 51 5.94 -22.70 -8.09
N PHE A 52 5.79 -21.67 -8.91
CA PHE A 52 5.68 -20.28 -8.49
C PHE A 52 4.55 -20.09 -7.47
N ASN A 53 3.35 -20.58 -7.77
CA ASN A 53 2.22 -20.53 -6.85
C ASN A 53 2.44 -21.32 -5.56
N TYR A 54 3.07 -22.49 -5.64
CA TYR A 54 3.40 -23.30 -4.47
C TYR A 54 4.41 -22.59 -3.56
N VAL A 55 5.42 -21.95 -4.14
CA VAL A 55 6.47 -21.23 -3.40
C VAL A 55 5.89 -20.01 -2.69
N GLN A 56 4.96 -19.26 -3.32
CA GLN A 56 4.25 -18.17 -2.65
C GLN A 56 3.54 -18.66 -1.38
N ASP A 57 2.74 -19.73 -1.50
CA ASP A 57 2.02 -20.31 -0.36
C ASP A 57 2.98 -20.81 0.73
N HIS A 58 4.12 -21.38 0.33
CA HIS A 58 5.12 -21.91 1.26
C HIS A 58 5.81 -20.79 2.05
N LEU A 59 6.20 -19.69 1.38
CA LEU A 59 6.80 -18.52 2.02
C LEU A 59 5.85 -17.93 3.07
N ILE A 60 4.59 -17.72 2.71
CA ILE A 60 3.56 -17.16 3.60
C ILE A 60 3.33 -18.08 4.81
N LYS A 61 3.32 -19.40 4.62
CA LYS A 61 3.02 -20.35 5.72
C LYS A 61 4.20 -20.64 6.63
N LYS A 62 5.44 -20.59 6.12
CA LYS A 62 6.62 -21.14 6.80
C LYS A 62 7.74 -20.13 7.05
N GLN A 63 7.76 -19.02 6.34
CA GLN A 63 8.86 -18.05 6.36
C GLN A 63 8.41 -16.63 6.76
N THR A 64 7.31 -16.50 7.51
CA THR A 64 6.74 -15.21 7.94
C THR A 64 7.75 -14.30 8.64
N ILE A 65 8.54 -14.85 9.57
CA ILE A 65 9.57 -14.12 10.32
C ILE A 65 10.64 -13.60 9.35
N TRP A 66 11.08 -14.44 8.42
CA TRP A 66 12.09 -14.07 7.43
C TRP A 66 11.57 -12.96 6.49
N ILE A 67 10.31 -13.05 6.07
CA ILE A 67 9.66 -12.01 5.26
C ILE A 67 9.66 -10.68 6.01
N LYS A 68 9.19 -10.65 7.27
CA LYS A 68 9.16 -9.40 8.07
C LYS A 68 10.57 -8.81 8.28
N GLN A 69 11.59 -9.65 8.48
CA GLN A 69 12.98 -9.20 8.59
C GLN A 69 13.58 -8.66 7.29
N ASN A 70 13.09 -9.12 6.13
CA ASN A 70 13.58 -8.74 4.81
C ASN A 70 12.51 -8.00 4.00
N PHE A 71 11.61 -7.29 4.69
CA PHE A 71 10.33 -6.86 4.14
C PHE A 71 10.50 -5.99 2.88
N ALA A 72 11.38 -4.99 2.91
CA ALA A 72 11.62 -4.11 1.76
C ALA A 72 12.08 -4.87 0.52
N TYR A 73 12.99 -5.84 0.69
CA TYR A 73 13.49 -6.65 -0.41
C TYR A 73 12.38 -7.54 -1.00
N VAL A 74 11.62 -8.22 -0.12
CA VAL A 74 10.50 -9.06 -0.56
C VAL A 74 9.45 -8.21 -1.27
N PHE A 75 9.02 -7.10 -0.65
CA PHE A 75 8.02 -6.18 -1.18
C PHE A 75 8.42 -5.64 -2.56
N TYR A 76 9.64 -5.12 -2.69
CA TYR A 76 10.15 -4.60 -3.95
C TYR A 76 10.13 -5.65 -5.06
N THR A 77 10.65 -6.84 -4.76
CA THR A 77 10.72 -7.90 -5.77
C THR A 77 9.34 -8.42 -6.14
N THR A 78 8.41 -8.57 -5.19
CA THR A 78 7.07 -9.09 -5.48
C THR A 78 6.24 -8.11 -6.29
N PHE A 79 6.35 -6.81 -6.05
CA PHE A 79 5.65 -5.78 -6.83
C PHE A 79 6.14 -5.66 -8.28
N LYS A 80 7.36 -6.15 -8.57
CA LYS A 80 7.88 -6.25 -9.94
C LYS A 80 7.53 -7.54 -10.65
N LEU A 81 7.13 -8.58 -9.91
CA LEU A 81 6.76 -9.87 -10.47
C LEU A 81 5.29 -9.88 -10.86
N GLU A 82 5.01 -10.23 -12.11
CA GLU A 82 3.66 -10.51 -12.58
C GLU A 82 3.07 -11.74 -11.85
N ASN A 83 1.75 -11.73 -11.63
CA ASN A 83 1.00 -12.82 -11.00
C ASN A 83 1.43 -13.21 -9.56
N CYS A 84 2.15 -12.32 -8.85
CA CYS A 84 2.61 -12.53 -7.48
C CYS A 84 1.58 -12.07 -6.42
N GLU A 85 0.30 -12.15 -6.75
CA GLU A 85 -0.81 -11.54 -5.98
C GLU A 85 -0.84 -12.02 -4.53
N LYS A 86 -0.66 -13.33 -4.27
CA LYS A 86 -0.75 -13.87 -2.91
C LYS A 86 0.30 -13.27 -1.96
N LEU A 87 1.53 -13.15 -2.45
CA LEU A 87 2.62 -12.61 -1.63
C LEU A 87 2.57 -11.09 -1.57
N GLN A 88 2.10 -10.41 -2.63
CA GLN A 88 1.79 -8.98 -2.60
C GLN A 88 0.70 -8.68 -1.55
N ASP A 89 -0.41 -9.41 -1.56
CA ASP A 89 -1.50 -9.25 -0.60
C ASP A 89 -1.04 -9.51 0.84
N TYR A 90 -0.27 -10.58 1.07
CA TYR A 90 0.32 -10.86 2.38
C TYR A 90 1.25 -9.73 2.84
N CYS A 91 2.05 -9.17 1.94
CA CYS A 91 2.89 -8.01 2.25
C CYS A 91 2.05 -6.79 2.64
N MET A 92 0.95 -6.53 1.93
CA MET A 92 0.02 -5.43 2.25
C MET A 92 -0.66 -5.64 3.61
N GLU A 93 -1.05 -6.88 3.93
CA GLU A 93 -1.58 -7.23 5.26
C GLU A 93 -0.53 -6.97 6.35
N CYS A 94 0.73 -7.36 6.13
CA CYS A 94 1.80 -7.09 7.09
C CYS A 94 2.00 -5.59 7.34
N MET A 95 1.94 -4.74 6.30
CA MET A 95 2.04 -3.28 6.46
C MET A 95 0.86 -2.69 7.23
N SER A 96 -0.32 -3.28 7.06
CA SER A 96 -1.54 -2.88 7.76
C SER A 96 -1.47 -3.22 9.24
N GLU A 97 -0.84 -4.35 9.58
CA GLU A 97 -0.59 -4.77 10.97
C GLU A 97 0.51 -3.95 11.65
N ASP A 98 1.55 -3.60 10.90
CA ASP A 98 2.74 -2.93 11.42
C ASP A 98 3.15 -1.78 10.50
N SER A 99 2.67 -0.59 10.84
CA SER A 99 3.00 0.65 10.13
C SER A 99 4.49 1.00 10.20
N GLN A 100 5.27 0.40 11.11
CA GLN A 100 6.72 0.63 11.17
C GLN A 100 7.44 0.02 9.98
N LEU A 101 6.84 -0.96 9.29
CA LEU A 101 7.40 -1.54 8.07
C LEU A 101 7.55 -0.49 6.95
N PHE A 102 6.64 0.49 6.88
CA PHE A 102 6.74 1.65 5.97
C PHE A 102 7.97 2.52 6.28
N THR A 103 8.30 2.66 7.57
CA THR A 103 9.41 3.49 8.04
C THR A 103 10.73 2.71 8.16
N SER A 104 10.76 1.45 7.73
CA SER A 104 11.95 0.62 7.89
C SER A 104 13.09 1.14 7.01
N LYS A 105 14.34 0.97 7.49
CA LYS A 105 15.55 1.60 6.92
C LYS A 105 15.80 1.36 5.42
N ASN A 106 15.16 0.35 4.84
CA ASN A 106 15.36 -0.05 3.45
C ASN A 106 14.25 0.46 2.50
N PHE A 107 13.16 1.02 3.03
CA PHE A 107 12.04 1.56 2.24
C PHE A 107 12.32 2.91 1.55
N PRO A 108 13.16 3.82 2.07
CA PRO A 108 13.48 5.06 1.37
C PRO A 108 14.22 4.86 0.04
N SER A 109 14.74 3.65 -0.23
CA SER A 109 15.34 3.29 -1.53
C SER A 109 14.33 2.75 -2.56
N LEU A 110 13.03 2.91 -2.30
CA LEU A 110 11.98 2.46 -3.21
C LEU A 110 12.06 3.21 -4.54
N GLU A 111 11.85 2.50 -5.65
CA GLU A 111 11.73 3.14 -6.96
C GLU A 111 10.46 3.99 -7.03
N GLU A 112 10.55 5.08 -7.79
CA GLU A 112 9.51 6.12 -7.92
C GLU A 112 8.16 5.55 -8.36
N ASP A 113 8.17 4.60 -9.29
CA ASP A 113 6.99 3.93 -9.84
C ASP A 113 6.29 3.04 -8.80
N ILE A 114 7.05 2.30 -8.00
CA ILE A 114 6.50 1.45 -6.93
C ILE A 114 5.90 2.35 -5.84
N LEU A 115 6.58 3.44 -5.47
CA LEU A 115 6.04 4.41 -4.51
C LEU A 115 4.73 5.02 -5.01
N TYR A 116 4.70 5.43 -6.29
CA TYR A 116 3.53 6.04 -6.89
C TYR A 116 2.34 5.07 -6.87
N ASN A 117 2.57 3.83 -7.33
CA ASN A 117 1.55 2.80 -7.34
C ASN A 117 1.06 2.46 -5.93
N LEU A 118 1.97 2.44 -4.94
CA LEU A 118 1.62 2.20 -3.54
C LEU A 118 0.73 3.31 -2.97
N LEU A 119 1.11 4.58 -3.13
CA LEU A 119 0.32 5.71 -2.63
C LEU A 119 -0.99 5.91 -3.42
N LYS A 120 -1.05 5.51 -4.68
CA LYS A 120 -2.28 5.58 -5.46
C LYS A 120 -3.39 4.65 -4.94
N ARG A 121 -3.03 3.58 -4.23
CA ARG A 121 -4.00 2.58 -3.74
C ARG A 121 -4.92 3.14 -2.66
N ASP A 122 -6.21 2.85 -2.82
CA ASP A 122 -7.24 3.17 -1.82
C ASP A 122 -7.33 2.11 -0.72
N ASP A 123 -6.87 0.88 -0.96
CA ASP A 123 -6.96 -0.25 -0.03
C ASP A 123 -5.78 -0.36 0.94
N LEU A 124 -4.77 0.49 0.78
CA LEU A 124 -3.64 0.59 1.69
C LEU A 124 -4.12 1.03 3.09
N GLN A 125 -4.09 0.14 4.08
CA GLN A 125 -4.59 0.41 5.44
C GLN A 125 -3.50 1.05 6.33
N ILE A 126 -3.09 2.27 6.02
CA ILE A 126 -2.14 3.05 6.85
C ILE A 126 -2.67 4.43 7.18
N GLU A 127 -2.20 4.97 8.30
CA GLU A 127 -2.51 6.35 8.68
C GLU A 127 -1.93 7.30 7.65
N GLU A 128 -2.72 8.28 7.22
CA GLU A 128 -2.28 9.18 6.17
C GLU A 128 -1.07 10.02 6.62
N ILE A 129 -0.95 10.27 7.93
CA ILE A 129 0.24 10.91 8.48
C ILE A 129 1.50 10.04 8.34
N VAL A 130 1.38 8.70 8.45
CA VAL A 130 2.49 7.78 8.21
C VAL A 130 2.87 7.78 6.73
N ALA A 131 1.89 7.84 5.83
CA ALA A 131 2.14 7.98 4.40
C ALA A 131 2.89 9.28 4.06
N TRP A 132 2.49 10.39 4.69
CA TRP A 132 3.17 11.68 4.58
C TRP A 132 4.61 11.63 5.09
N ASP A 133 4.82 11.15 6.33
CA ASP A 133 6.15 11.03 6.93
C ASP A 133 7.06 10.15 6.05
N PHE A 134 6.51 9.07 5.49
CA PHE A 134 7.23 8.21 4.56
C PHE A 134 7.63 8.93 3.27
N LEU A 135 6.69 9.65 2.62
CA LEU A 135 6.97 10.39 1.39
C LEU A 135 8.06 11.45 1.59
N ILE A 136 8.03 12.15 2.72
CA ILE A 136 9.05 13.15 3.08
C ILE A 136 10.41 12.48 3.28
N ASN A 137 10.48 11.41 4.06
CA ASN A 137 11.74 10.69 4.27
C ASN A 137 12.31 10.13 2.97
N TRP A 138 11.45 9.57 2.10
CA TRP A 138 11.85 9.11 0.77
C TRP A 138 12.38 10.28 -0.07
N GLY A 139 11.68 11.41 -0.09
CA GLY A 139 12.08 12.60 -0.86
C GLY A 139 13.42 13.18 -0.41
N ILE A 140 13.68 13.19 0.90
CA ILE A 140 14.97 13.64 1.48
C ILE A 140 16.11 12.72 1.04
N GLU A 141 15.91 11.40 1.09
CA GLU A 141 16.92 10.40 0.71
C GLU A 141 17.26 10.43 -0.79
N GLN A 142 16.35 10.93 -1.64
CA GLN A 142 16.67 11.16 -3.06
C GLN A 142 17.62 12.35 -3.28
N ILE A 143 17.72 13.28 -2.31
CA ILE A 143 18.52 14.49 -2.42
C ILE A 143 19.87 14.25 -1.75
N SER A 144 20.91 14.17 -2.57
CA SER A 144 22.28 13.87 -2.12
C SER A 144 22.78 14.90 -1.09
N GLY A 145 23.05 14.43 0.13
CA GLY A 145 23.64 15.25 1.19
C GLY A 145 22.66 16.11 1.97
N LEU A 146 21.35 15.98 1.72
CA LEU A 146 20.34 16.68 2.52
C LEU A 146 20.23 16.04 3.91
N GLY A 147 20.52 16.81 4.94
CA GLY A 147 20.35 16.39 6.33
C GLY A 147 18.87 16.30 6.73
N SER A 148 18.57 15.52 7.76
CA SER A 148 17.21 15.46 8.32
C SER A 148 16.84 16.70 9.15
N ASP A 149 17.83 17.50 9.57
CA ASP A 149 17.59 18.76 10.29
C ASP A 149 17.21 19.89 9.34
N ARG A 150 15.92 20.24 9.36
CA ARG A 150 15.33 21.30 8.54
C ARG A 150 15.83 22.71 8.87
N THR A 151 16.42 22.91 10.05
CA THR A 151 16.95 24.24 10.42
C THR A 151 18.18 24.61 9.59
N GLU A 152 18.82 23.62 8.97
CA GLU A 152 19.98 23.78 8.10
C GLU A 152 19.61 23.94 6.62
N TRP A 153 18.32 23.80 6.26
CA TRP A 153 17.87 23.79 4.88
C TRP A 153 17.83 25.20 4.28
N SER A 154 18.37 25.31 3.07
CA SER A 154 18.27 26.47 2.20
C SER A 154 16.98 26.46 1.38
N GLU A 155 16.68 27.57 0.71
CA GLU A 155 15.54 27.63 -0.22
C GLU A 155 15.69 26.63 -1.38
N ASP A 156 16.93 26.44 -1.86
CA ASP A 156 17.24 25.49 -2.93
C ASP A 156 16.94 24.05 -2.51
N ASP A 157 17.13 23.71 -1.23
CA ASP A 157 16.81 22.38 -0.68
C ASP A 157 15.29 22.12 -0.69
N TYR A 158 14.49 23.14 -0.33
CA TYR A 158 13.03 23.04 -0.40
C TYR A 158 12.53 22.93 -1.84
N GLU A 159 13.10 23.68 -2.79
CA GLU A 159 12.74 23.56 -4.21
C GLU A 159 13.17 22.20 -4.80
N ALA A 160 14.32 21.65 -4.39
CA ALA A 160 14.71 20.29 -4.76
C ALA A 160 13.70 19.25 -4.23
N LEU A 161 13.32 19.35 -2.95
CA LEU A 161 12.32 18.46 -2.35
C LEU A 161 10.98 18.56 -3.06
N LYS A 162 10.51 19.80 -3.32
CA LYS A 162 9.30 20.07 -4.08
C LYS A 162 9.32 19.39 -5.45
N GLY A 163 10.43 19.51 -6.18
CA GLY A 163 10.63 18.84 -7.46
C GLY A 163 10.41 17.32 -7.33
N THR A 164 11.05 16.70 -6.34
CA THR A 164 10.98 15.26 -6.08
C THR A 164 9.59 14.76 -5.67
N ILE A 165 8.92 15.45 -4.74
CA ILE A 165 7.67 14.95 -4.14
C ILE A 165 6.40 15.42 -4.86
N SER A 166 6.50 16.42 -5.74
CA SER A 166 5.35 17.12 -6.35
C SER A 166 4.30 16.17 -6.95
N GLN A 167 4.72 15.14 -7.68
CA GLN A 167 3.82 14.18 -8.32
C GLN A 167 3.06 13.28 -7.35
N PHE A 168 3.56 13.13 -6.12
CA PHE A 168 2.96 12.31 -5.08
C PHE A 168 2.02 13.11 -4.19
N ILE A 169 2.16 14.43 -4.13
CA ILE A 169 1.31 15.31 -3.31
C ILE A 169 -0.18 15.06 -3.56
N PRO A 170 -0.69 14.95 -4.81
CA PRO A 170 -2.10 14.67 -5.05
C PRO A 170 -2.56 13.28 -4.57
N LEU A 171 -1.63 12.36 -4.30
CA LEU A 171 -1.95 11.01 -3.80
C LEU A 171 -2.10 10.96 -2.28
N ILE A 172 -1.72 12.04 -1.57
CA ILE A 172 -1.84 12.15 -0.13
C ILE A 172 -3.21 12.69 0.24
N ARG A 173 -3.95 11.97 1.09
CA ARG A 173 -5.29 12.35 1.57
C ARG A 173 -5.20 13.33 2.73
N PHE A 174 -4.65 14.52 2.48
CA PHE A 174 -4.39 15.51 3.54
C PHE A 174 -5.60 15.82 4.43
N MET A 175 -6.84 15.65 3.96
CA MET A 175 -8.05 15.88 4.75
C MET A 175 -8.30 14.81 5.83
N ASP A 176 -7.66 13.65 5.71
CA ASP A 176 -7.69 12.55 6.68
C ASP A 176 -6.56 12.64 7.71
N ILE A 177 -5.69 13.66 7.60
CA ILE A 177 -4.67 13.95 8.61
C ILE A 177 -5.33 14.72 9.78
N SER A 178 -4.86 14.50 11.01
CA SER A 178 -5.40 15.24 12.15
C SER A 178 -4.95 16.71 12.11
N PRO A 179 -5.73 17.68 12.63
CA PRO A 179 -5.28 19.07 12.70
C PRO A 179 -3.96 19.28 13.46
N ALA A 180 -3.71 18.44 14.48
CA ALA A 180 -2.46 18.47 15.24
C ALA A 180 -1.29 18.02 14.36
N ASP A 181 -1.43 16.87 13.70
CA ASP A 181 -0.40 16.36 12.79
C ASP A 181 -0.16 17.28 11.59
N PHE A 182 -1.22 17.88 11.04
CA PHE A 182 -1.07 18.89 10.00
C PHE A 182 -0.18 20.04 10.47
N TYR A 183 -0.44 20.56 11.67
CA TYR A 183 0.32 21.67 12.24
C TYR A 183 1.78 21.29 12.54
N ASP A 184 2.01 20.11 13.10
CA ASP A 184 3.33 19.68 13.59
C ASP A 184 4.21 19.06 12.50
N LYS A 185 3.62 18.42 11.48
CA LYS A 185 4.35 17.59 10.50
C LYS A 185 4.15 17.99 9.05
N VAL A 186 3.01 18.56 8.65
CA VAL A 186 2.76 18.96 7.24
C VAL A 186 3.16 20.41 7.00
N ARG A 187 2.60 21.34 7.79
CA ARG A 187 2.89 22.77 7.78
C ARG A 187 4.38 23.12 7.71
N PRO A 188 5.29 22.42 8.41
CA PRO A 188 6.70 22.77 8.37
C PRO A 188 7.38 22.57 6.99
N TYR A 189 6.75 21.82 6.08
CA TYR A 189 7.19 21.61 4.70
C TYR A 189 6.37 22.44 3.69
N LYS A 190 5.71 23.51 4.14
CA LYS A 190 4.90 24.40 3.27
C LYS A 190 5.60 24.78 1.97
N ALA A 191 6.89 25.10 2.02
CA ALA A 191 7.67 25.50 0.84
C ALA A 191 7.83 24.36 -0.20
N ALA A 192 7.77 23.10 0.24
CA ALA A 192 7.86 21.94 -0.65
C ALA A 192 6.51 21.51 -1.26
N ILE A 193 5.39 22.09 -0.80
CA ILE A 193 4.05 21.78 -1.29
C ILE A 193 3.64 22.84 -2.32
N PRO A 194 3.05 22.47 -3.48
CA PRO A 194 2.52 23.45 -4.43
C PRO A 194 1.56 24.44 -3.75
N LEU A 195 1.80 25.74 -3.96
CA LEU A 195 1.11 26.82 -3.22
C LEU A 195 -0.42 26.70 -3.25
N HIS A 196 -1.00 26.41 -4.42
CA HIS A 196 -2.45 26.28 -4.59
C HIS A 196 -3.04 25.13 -3.76
N ILE A 197 -2.32 24.01 -3.60
CA ILE A 197 -2.73 22.89 -2.76
C ILE A 197 -2.65 23.32 -1.30
N TYR A 198 -1.53 23.92 -0.89
CA TYR A 198 -1.33 24.31 0.50
C TYR A 198 -2.34 25.36 0.99
N GLU A 199 -2.67 26.36 0.18
CA GLU A 199 -3.70 27.35 0.50
C GLU A 199 -5.08 26.71 0.72
N GLU A 200 -5.41 25.70 -0.09
CA GLU A 200 -6.64 24.93 0.06
C GLU A 200 -6.65 24.10 1.36
N LEU A 201 -5.51 23.50 1.72
CA LEU A 201 -5.36 22.79 3.00
C LEU A 201 -5.54 23.74 4.18
N GLU A 202 -4.90 24.91 4.15
CA GLU A 202 -5.08 25.93 5.19
C GLU A 202 -6.56 26.32 5.31
N GLU A 203 -7.24 26.55 4.19
CA GLU A 203 -8.66 26.90 4.21
C GLU A 203 -9.51 25.79 4.84
N PHE A 204 -9.28 24.52 4.48
CA PHE A 204 -9.94 23.37 5.08
C PHE A 204 -9.71 23.28 6.59
N TYR A 205 -8.46 23.35 7.04
CA TYR A 205 -8.13 23.17 8.46
C TYR A 205 -8.60 24.33 9.33
N TYR A 206 -8.53 25.57 8.85
CA TYR A 206 -8.91 26.77 9.62
C TYR A 206 -10.40 27.13 9.51
N LYS A 207 -11.01 26.99 8.33
CA LYS A 207 -12.40 27.41 8.08
C LYS A 207 -13.38 26.25 7.97
N LYS A 208 -12.92 24.99 7.94
CA LYS A 208 -13.76 23.80 7.73
C LYS A 208 -14.59 23.86 6.44
N THR A 209 -14.04 24.49 5.39
CA THR A 209 -14.68 24.58 4.07
C THR A 209 -14.50 23.30 3.27
N LEU A 210 -15.42 23.04 2.34
CA LEU A 210 -15.27 21.95 1.38
C LEU A 210 -14.15 22.28 0.39
N SER A 211 -13.28 21.29 0.17
CA SER A 211 -12.22 21.32 -0.84
C SER A 211 -12.81 21.40 -2.25
N LYS A 212 -12.13 22.13 -3.14
CA LYS A 212 -12.37 22.24 -4.57
C LYS A 212 -11.62 21.17 -5.37
N THR A 213 -10.60 20.53 -4.80
CA THR A 213 -9.87 19.42 -5.42
C THR A 213 -10.62 18.08 -5.31
N GLU A 214 -10.26 17.14 -6.18
CA GLU A 214 -10.79 15.77 -6.14
C GLU A 214 -10.37 15.10 -4.83
N ILE A 215 -11.36 14.82 -3.98
CA ILE A 215 -11.14 14.17 -2.68
C ILE A 215 -10.96 12.67 -2.93
N LEU A 216 -9.73 12.19 -2.75
CA LEU A 216 -9.48 10.75 -2.69
C LEU A 216 -10.20 10.14 -1.48
N PRO A 217 -10.75 8.92 -1.59
CA PRO A 217 -11.47 8.29 -0.49
C PRO A 217 -10.49 7.93 0.64
N PRO A 218 -10.91 8.00 1.92
CA PRO A 218 -10.04 7.67 3.04
C PRO A 218 -9.45 6.25 2.98
N ARG A 219 -8.17 6.13 3.34
CA ARG A 219 -7.43 4.85 3.41
C ARG A 219 -7.79 4.05 4.68
N ILE A 220 -7.77 4.73 5.82
CA ILE A 220 -8.21 4.18 7.11
C ILE A 220 -9.72 4.25 7.23
N GLY A 221 -10.29 3.24 7.89
CA GLY A 221 -11.72 3.18 8.16
C GLY A 221 -12.48 2.38 7.12
N LYS A 222 -11.78 1.73 6.18
CA LYS A 222 -12.29 0.50 5.57
C LYS A 222 -12.36 -0.53 6.69
N LEU A 223 -13.50 -0.59 7.37
CA LEU A 223 -13.92 -1.83 8.02
C LEU A 223 -13.57 -2.95 7.02
N LYS A 224 -12.79 -3.95 7.45
CA LYS A 224 -12.60 -5.16 6.67
C LYS A 224 -13.97 -5.81 6.61
N ILE A 225 -14.76 -5.40 5.63
CA ILE A 225 -16.11 -5.89 5.45
C ILE A 225 -15.91 -7.25 4.81
N GLU A 226 -15.99 -8.27 5.65
CA GLU A 226 -16.05 -9.67 5.24
C GLU A 226 -17.42 -9.96 4.62
N SER A 227 -17.80 -9.18 3.60
CA SER A 227 -19.01 -9.38 2.82
C SER A 227 -18.65 -9.65 1.37
N ASN A 228 -19.16 -10.76 0.85
CA ASN A 228 -19.12 -11.03 -0.58
C ASN A 228 -20.07 -10.11 -1.38
N LEU A 229 -20.96 -9.38 -0.69
CA LEU A 229 -22.01 -8.57 -1.31
C LEU A 229 -21.69 -7.06 -1.27
N ILE A 230 -21.01 -6.61 -0.21
CA ILE A 230 -20.73 -5.18 0.04
C ILE A 230 -19.22 -5.01 0.14
N ASN A 231 -18.61 -4.42 -0.89
CA ASN A 231 -17.21 -4.04 -0.84
C ASN A 231 -17.00 -2.69 -0.12
N SER A 232 -15.75 -2.35 0.17
CA SER A 232 -15.41 -1.10 0.87
C SER A 232 -15.90 0.17 0.18
N LYS A 233 -15.97 0.18 -1.16
CA LYS A 233 -16.52 1.31 -1.93
C LYS A 233 -18.02 1.48 -1.68
N LEU A 234 -18.79 0.39 -1.73
CA LEU A 234 -20.22 0.38 -1.40
C LEU A 234 -20.49 0.76 0.05
N ALA A 235 -19.65 0.28 0.97
CA ALA A 235 -19.79 0.60 2.38
C ALA A 235 -19.56 2.08 2.68
N ASN A 236 -18.58 2.71 2.02
CA ASN A 236 -18.35 4.15 2.13
C ASN A 236 -19.56 4.95 1.63
N ILE A 237 -20.20 4.51 0.54
CA ILE A 237 -21.44 5.12 0.04
C ILE A 237 -22.55 4.98 1.10
N ILE A 238 -22.77 3.79 1.65
CA ILE A 238 -23.79 3.55 2.67
C ILE A 238 -23.51 4.38 3.94
N ALA A 239 -22.26 4.43 4.40
CA ALA A 239 -21.85 5.25 5.53
C ALA A 239 -22.14 6.74 5.29
N SER A 240 -21.83 7.25 4.09
CA SER A 240 -22.15 8.63 3.72
C SER A 240 -23.66 8.93 3.77
N TRP A 241 -24.51 7.95 3.42
CA TRP A 241 -25.96 8.08 3.50
C TRP A 241 -26.46 8.12 4.95
N ILE A 242 -25.86 7.30 5.83
CA ILE A 242 -26.18 7.25 7.26
C ILE A 242 -25.77 8.55 7.96
N ASP A 243 -24.59 9.08 7.64
CA ASP A 243 -24.05 10.30 8.23
C ASP A 243 -24.72 11.59 7.73
N LYS A 244 -25.66 11.49 6.77
CA LYS A 244 -26.35 12.63 6.12
C LYS A 244 -25.37 13.67 5.56
N LYS A 245 -24.19 13.26 5.08
CA LYS A 245 -23.34 14.14 4.26
C LYS A 245 -23.98 14.25 2.87
N ASP A 246 -24.26 15.47 2.42
CA ASP A 246 -25.06 15.73 1.23
C ASP A 246 -24.61 14.93 -0.02
N LEU A 247 -25.57 14.19 -0.57
CA LEU A 247 -25.49 13.32 -1.75
C LEU A 247 -25.10 14.02 -3.07
N ASN A 248 -24.94 15.35 -3.07
CA ASN A 248 -24.71 16.13 -4.28
C ASN A 248 -23.27 16.04 -4.83
N ASN A 249 -22.34 15.46 -4.06
CA ASN A 249 -20.92 15.40 -4.42
C ASN A 249 -20.42 14.01 -4.86
N ILE A 250 -21.29 12.99 -4.94
CA ILE A 250 -20.91 11.73 -5.59
C ILE A 250 -21.04 11.97 -7.09
N THR A 251 -19.91 12.27 -7.74
CA THR A 251 -19.84 12.48 -9.19
C THR A 251 -20.55 11.33 -9.91
N SER A 252 -21.46 11.71 -10.81
CA SER A 252 -22.36 10.87 -11.61
C SER A 252 -21.69 9.84 -12.53
N ARG A 253 -20.37 9.63 -12.41
CA ARG A 253 -19.61 8.61 -13.15
C ARG A 253 -19.52 7.27 -12.44
N ASN A 254 -19.68 7.21 -11.12
CA ASN A 254 -19.63 5.93 -10.39
C ASN A 254 -20.92 5.11 -10.50
N VAL A 255 -22.03 5.72 -10.92
CA VAL A 255 -23.33 5.04 -11.05
C VAL A 255 -23.45 4.30 -12.38
N SER A 256 -22.79 4.79 -13.44
CA SER A 256 -22.87 4.22 -14.79
C SER A 256 -22.13 2.88 -14.98
N GLU A 257 -21.24 2.50 -14.06
CA GLU A 257 -20.51 1.21 -14.11
C GLU A 257 -21.19 0.10 -13.29
N LEU A 258 -22.24 0.43 -12.54
CA LEU A 258 -23.04 -0.57 -11.83
C LEU A 258 -24.09 -1.12 -12.80
N ASN A 259 -23.71 -2.12 -13.59
CA ASN A 259 -24.66 -3.01 -14.26
C ASN A 259 -25.41 -3.82 -13.19
N MET A 260 -26.39 -3.18 -12.55
CA MET A 260 -27.31 -3.82 -11.61
C MET A 260 -28.24 -4.72 -12.43
N ASN A 261 -27.94 -6.01 -12.47
CA ASN A 261 -28.96 -6.99 -12.86
C ASN A 261 -30.14 -6.88 -11.88
N PRO A 262 -31.40 -6.87 -12.37
CA PRO A 262 -32.54 -6.82 -11.47
C PRO A 262 -32.54 -8.03 -10.54
N ILE A 263 -32.69 -7.74 -9.24
CA ILE A 263 -32.79 -8.72 -8.16
C ILE A 263 -34.08 -9.54 -8.38
N PRO A 264 -34.04 -10.89 -8.36
CA PRO A 264 -35.25 -11.71 -8.42
C PRO A 264 -36.19 -11.42 -7.25
N GLU A 265 -37.48 -11.31 -7.54
CA GLU A 265 -38.56 -10.80 -6.66
C GLU A 265 -38.89 -11.63 -5.40
N GLU A 266 -38.05 -12.55 -4.95
CA GLU A 266 -38.34 -13.37 -3.76
C GLU A 266 -37.15 -13.42 -2.79
N ILE A 267 -37.12 -12.48 -1.84
CA ILE A 267 -36.46 -12.68 -0.55
C ILE A 267 -37.50 -12.41 0.53
N GLU A 268 -37.94 -13.47 1.21
CA GLU A 268 -38.79 -13.41 2.39
C GLU A 268 -38.12 -12.53 3.48
N VAL A 269 -38.79 -11.45 3.84
CA VAL A 269 -38.41 -10.59 4.95
C VAL A 269 -38.69 -11.33 6.26
N PHE A 270 -37.64 -11.87 6.89
CA PHE A 270 -37.74 -12.38 8.26
C PHE A 270 -38.07 -11.24 9.23
N LYS A 271 -39.32 -11.19 9.70
CA LYS A 271 -39.74 -10.35 10.83
C LYS A 271 -39.23 -10.94 12.14
N VAL A 272 -38.25 -10.29 12.76
CA VAL A 272 -37.83 -10.60 14.14
C VAL A 272 -38.73 -9.85 15.12
N THR A 273 -39.63 -10.55 15.80
CA THR A 273 -40.42 -9.99 16.93
C THR A 273 -39.84 -10.42 18.27
N CYS A 274 -39.56 -9.44 19.13
CA CYS A 274 -38.99 -9.63 20.46
C CYS A 274 -40.09 -10.04 21.47
N VAL A 275 -39.96 -11.22 22.09
CA VAL A 275 -40.91 -11.69 23.12
C VAL A 275 -40.41 -11.28 24.51
N LYS A 276 -41.16 -10.43 25.21
CA LYS A 276 -40.93 -10.12 26.63
C LYS A 276 -41.29 -11.35 27.48
N LYS A 277 -40.32 -11.90 28.22
CA LYS A 277 -40.57 -12.89 29.28
C LYS A 277 -41.32 -12.22 30.43
N LYS A 278 -42.42 -12.84 30.87
CA LYS A 278 -43.08 -12.55 32.15
C LYS A 278 -42.27 -13.13 33.30
#